data_AF-A0A2M3ZAZ3-F1
#
_entry.id   AF-A0A2M3ZAZ3-F1
#
_cell.length_a   1.000
_cell.length_b   1.000
_cell.length_c   1.000
_cell.angle_alpha   90.00
_cell.angle_beta   90.00
_cell.angle_gamma   90.00
#
_symmetry.space_group_name_H-M   'P 1'
#
loop_
_entity.id
_entity.type
_entity.pdbx_description
1 polymer ?
#
loop_
_entity_poly.entity_id
_entity_poly.type
_entity_poly.pdbx_seq_one_letter_code
_entity_poly.pdbx_strand_id
1 'polypeptide(L)'
;VRPEKIPCYKPEKSGDLQAMPKIAGTELMKGFRESKELETANEHVRNLFSIEHNRRREMVEIFKEDMVRRVYRHELDYGSMEAKLGLMTARIRSLQEYMEQFPRQSVVKVQLKELIDKRKRFLRYLRRWDYRRFEYILEKLDLVYKPYPTKFHWITRKDSLRKLTDIHCEQIKQNRLEEYRQQLEAQQIDFLEKKLNNLELIRKEQIECQVPVTVEAEQIKAVRKQYEELKRKREAIAESKREQEDA
;
A
#
# COMPACT_ATOMS: atom_id res chain seq x y z
N VAL A 1 -18.45 -8.88 -13.07
CA VAL A 1 -17.99 -10.28 -12.92
C VAL A 1 -17.64 -10.53 -11.45
N ARG A 2 -17.80 -11.75 -10.90
CA ARG A 2 -17.34 -12.02 -9.53
C ARG A 2 -15.80 -11.98 -9.56
N PRO A 3 -15.13 -11.22 -8.67
CA PRO A 3 -13.67 -11.22 -8.63
C PRO A 3 -13.16 -12.64 -8.37
N GLU A 4 -12.04 -13.00 -8.98
CA GLU A 4 -11.43 -14.30 -8.78
C GLU A 4 -11.03 -14.48 -7.32
N LYS A 5 -11.28 -15.69 -6.80
CA LYS A 5 -10.97 -16.00 -5.41
C LYS A 5 -9.48 -16.31 -5.30
N ILE A 6 -8.72 -15.37 -4.76
CA ILE A 6 -7.32 -15.59 -4.40
C ILE A 6 -7.23 -16.71 -3.35
N PRO A 7 -6.49 -17.81 -3.61
CA PRO A 7 -6.30 -18.90 -2.66
C PRO A 7 -5.63 -18.43 -1.36
N CYS A 8 -5.92 -19.11 -0.24
CA CYS A 8 -5.39 -18.74 1.07
C CYS A 8 -3.87 -18.89 1.20
N TYR A 9 -3.25 -19.74 0.38
CA TYR A 9 -1.81 -19.97 0.41
C TYR A 9 -1.01 -18.92 -0.37
N LYS A 10 -1.66 -18.09 -1.20
CA LYS A 10 -0.92 -17.08 -1.97
C LYS A 10 -0.36 -15.98 -1.07
N PRO A 11 0.87 -15.48 -1.32
CA PRO A 11 1.51 -14.43 -0.52
C PRO A 11 0.67 -13.16 -0.36
N GLU A 12 -0.12 -12.84 -1.40
CA GLU A 12 -1.08 -11.72 -1.37
C GLU A 12 -2.06 -11.80 -0.19
N LYS A 13 -2.47 -12.99 0.25
CA LYS A 13 -3.38 -13.14 1.40
C LYS A 13 -2.65 -13.09 2.73
N SER A 14 -1.45 -13.67 2.80
CA SER A 14 -0.66 -13.74 4.03
C SER A 14 0.07 -12.44 4.35
N GLY A 15 0.30 -11.59 3.34
CA GLY A 15 1.05 -10.35 3.46
C GLY A 15 2.57 -10.54 3.37
N ASP A 16 3.05 -11.66 2.84
CA ASP A 16 4.49 -11.88 2.62
C ASP A 16 4.92 -11.25 1.30
N LEU A 17 6.00 -10.46 1.31
CA LEU A 17 6.55 -9.83 0.11
C LEU A 17 7.56 -10.71 -0.62
N GLN A 18 8.28 -11.54 0.11
CA GLN A 18 9.33 -12.40 -0.42
C GLN A 18 8.99 -13.88 -0.22
N ALA A 19 9.37 -14.68 -1.21
CA ALA A 19 9.33 -16.14 -1.12
C ALA A 19 10.46 -16.70 -0.25
N MET A 20 10.52 -18.02 -0.12
CA MET A 20 11.68 -18.71 0.43
C MET A 20 12.86 -18.58 -0.56
N PRO A 21 14.04 -18.13 -0.12
CA PRO A 21 15.22 -18.07 -0.97
C PRO A 21 15.72 -19.48 -1.28
N LYS A 22 16.36 -19.65 -2.44
CA LYS A 22 17.16 -20.84 -2.71
C LYS A 22 18.47 -20.70 -1.95
N ILE A 23 18.71 -21.58 -0.97
CA ILE A 23 19.95 -21.57 -0.18
C ILE A 23 21.09 -22.14 -1.04
N ALA A 24 22.30 -21.61 -0.86
CA ALA A 24 23.49 -22.14 -1.52
C ALA A 24 23.72 -23.61 -1.10
N GLY A 25 23.95 -24.48 -2.07
CA GLY A 25 24.05 -25.93 -1.84
C GLY A 25 25.20 -26.36 -0.93
N THR A 26 26.26 -25.55 -0.86
CA THR A 26 27.51 -25.83 -0.16
C THR A 26 27.47 -25.62 1.35
N GLU A 27 26.40 -25.01 1.87
CA GLU A 27 26.25 -24.81 3.31
C GLU A 27 26.05 -26.14 4.04
N LEU A 28 26.58 -26.25 5.26
CA LEU A 28 26.38 -27.42 6.11
C LEU A 28 25.03 -27.36 6.83
N MET A 29 24.47 -28.53 7.11
CA MET A 29 23.33 -28.69 8.00
C MET A 29 23.55 -27.95 9.33
N LYS A 30 22.46 -27.41 9.91
CA LYS A 30 22.47 -26.60 11.13
C LYS A 30 23.33 -27.19 12.27
N GLY A 31 23.16 -28.49 12.57
CA GLY A 31 23.86 -29.14 13.68
C GLY A 31 25.36 -29.36 13.45
N PHE A 32 25.82 -29.28 12.20
CA PHE A 32 27.19 -29.58 11.81
C PHE A 32 27.98 -28.34 11.37
N ARG A 33 27.35 -27.17 11.41
CA ARG A 33 27.94 -25.89 10.95
C ARG A 33 29.24 -25.51 11.69
N GLU A 34 29.37 -25.90 12.96
CA GLU A 34 30.52 -25.57 13.82
C GLU A 34 31.43 -26.78 14.10
N SER A 35 31.27 -27.88 13.35
CA SER A 35 32.07 -29.09 13.57
C SER A 35 33.47 -28.95 12.98
N LYS A 36 34.49 -29.06 13.84
CA LYS A 36 35.90 -28.94 13.45
C LYS A 36 36.36 -30.14 12.63
N GLU A 37 35.73 -31.29 12.85
CA GLU A 37 36.04 -32.54 12.17
C GLU A 37 35.69 -32.45 10.68
N LEU A 38 34.59 -31.77 10.32
CA LEU A 38 34.18 -31.61 8.93
C LEU A 38 35.04 -30.64 8.13
N GLU A 39 35.73 -29.71 8.78
CA GLU A 39 36.71 -28.85 8.11
C GLU A 39 37.89 -29.66 7.57
N THR A 40 38.32 -30.69 8.32
CA THR A 40 39.41 -31.59 7.95
C THR A 40 38.99 -32.77 7.07
N ALA A 41 37.68 -32.98 6.92
CA ALA A 41 37.15 -34.15 6.23
C ALA A 41 37.31 -34.08 4.71
N ASN A 42 37.32 -35.25 4.07
CA ASN A 42 37.28 -35.37 2.61
C ASN A 42 36.01 -34.70 2.05
N GLU A 43 36.10 -34.13 0.85
CA GLU A 43 34.99 -33.54 0.10
C GLU A 43 33.77 -34.46 0.04
N HIS A 44 33.94 -35.77 -0.18
CA HIS A 44 32.81 -36.72 -0.20
C HIS A 44 32.06 -36.77 1.13
N VAL A 45 32.79 -36.75 2.25
CA VAL A 45 32.20 -36.74 3.60
C VAL A 45 31.52 -35.40 3.84
N ARG A 46 32.16 -34.30 3.46
CA ARG A 46 31.58 -32.95 3.56
C ARG A 46 30.29 -32.81 2.76
N ASN A 47 30.21 -33.40 1.57
CA ASN A 47 29.03 -33.37 0.72
C ASN A 47 27.84 -34.10 1.35
N LEU A 48 28.05 -35.18 2.12
CA LEU A 48 26.96 -35.85 2.85
C LEU A 48 26.25 -34.91 3.85
N PHE A 49 26.96 -33.94 4.41
CA PHE A 49 26.43 -32.96 5.38
C PHE A 49 26.08 -31.61 4.74
N SER A 50 26.29 -31.45 3.42
CA SER A 50 25.88 -30.28 2.66
C SER A 50 24.36 -30.25 2.45
N ILE A 51 23.77 -29.06 2.36
CA ILE A 51 22.33 -28.90 2.11
C ILE A 51 21.94 -29.46 0.74
N GLU A 52 22.79 -29.28 -0.28
CA GLU A 52 22.52 -29.70 -1.67
C GLU A 52 22.15 -31.18 -1.76
N HIS A 53 22.89 -32.02 -1.03
CA HIS A 53 22.74 -33.46 -1.06
C HIS A 53 21.80 -33.99 0.03
N ASN A 54 21.09 -33.10 0.74
CA ASN A 54 20.23 -33.49 1.86
C ASN A 54 18.75 -33.19 1.61
N ARG A 55 17.91 -33.60 2.56
CA ARG A 55 16.46 -33.47 2.48
C ARG A 55 16.06 -32.00 2.57
N ARG A 56 14.97 -31.62 1.89
CA ARG A 56 14.33 -30.30 2.00
C ARG A 56 14.13 -29.82 3.44
N ARG A 57 13.91 -30.73 4.40
CA ARG A 57 13.78 -30.40 5.83
C ARG A 57 14.99 -29.59 6.34
N GLU A 58 16.20 -29.96 5.97
CA GLU A 58 17.43 -29.31 6.45
C GLU A 58 17.55 -27.88 5.93
N MET A 59 17.28 -27.69 4.65
CA MET A 59 17.15 -26.37 4.03
C MET A 59 16.10 -25.50 4.77
N VAL A 60 14.96 -26.09 5.12
CA VAL A 60 13.89 -25.39 5.86
C VAL A 60 14.33 -25.02 7.28
N GLU A 61 15.10 -25.88 7.97
CA GLU A 61 15.60 -25.58 9.32
C GLU A 61 16.60 -24.42 9.32
N ILE A 62 17.49 -24.37 8.33
CA ILE A 62 18.43 -23.25 8.18
C ILE A 62 17.69 -21.95 7.88
N PHE A 63 16.73 -21.99 6.96
CA PHE A 63 15.92 -20.82 6.68
C PHE A 63 15.11 -20.32 7.90
N LYS A 64 14.58 -21.25 8.71
CA LYS A 64 13.91 -20.89 9.97
C LYS A 64 14.86 -20.15 10.88
N GLU A 65 16.08 -20.65 11.04
CA GLU A 65 17.11 -20.04 11.86
C GLU A 65 17.51 -18.65 11.35
N ASP A 66 17.72 -18.49 10.04
CA ASP A 66 18.07 -17.18 9.46
C ASP A 66 16.97 -16.14 9.68
N MET A 67 15.71 -16.54 9.49
CA MET A 67 14.55 -15.66 9.74
C MET A 67 14.41 -15.27 11.20
N VAL A 68 14.74 -16.20 12.08
CA VAL A 68 14.76 -16.04 13.52
C VAL A 68 15.87 -15.07 13.94
N ARG A 69 17.11 -15.30 13.45
CA ARG A 69 18.30 -14.48 13.75
C ARG A 69 18.10 -13.01 13.39
N ARG A 70 17.29 -12.70 12.38
CA ARG A 70 16.95 -11.32 11.99
C ARG A 70 16.18 -10.53 13.05
N VAL A 71 15.50 -11.20 13.99
CA VAL A 71 14.54 -10.55 14.90
C VAL A 71 14.78 -10.88 16.38
N TYR A 72 15.64 -11.85 16.70
CA TYR A 72 15.90 -12.27 18.08
C TYR A 72 16.62 -11.17 18.87
N ARG A 73 16.33 -11.09 20.17
CA ARG A 73 17.00 -10.12 21.08
C ARG A 73 18.39 -10.59 21.50
N HIS A 74 18.56 -11.90 21.61
CA HIS A 74 19.80 -12.59 21.93
C HIS A 74 19.81 -13.94 21.21
N GLU A 75 20.98 -14.58 21.10
CA GLU A 75 21.19 -15.75 20.24
C GLU A 75 20.26 -16.94 20.56
N LEU A 76 19.94 -17.15 21.84
CA LEU A 76 19.08 -18.25 22.31
C LEU A 76 17.59 -17.87 22.50
N ASP A 77 17.12 -16.74 21.96
CA ASP A 77 15.76 -16.24 22.19
C ASP A 77 14.70 -16.92 21.32
N TYR A 78 14.29 -18.15 21.64
CA TYR A 78 13.21 -18.82 20.89
C TYR A 78 11.79 -18.53 21.43
N GLY A 79 11.68 -17.80 22.55
CA GLY A 79 10.46 -17.65 23.33
C GLY A 79 9.70 -16.35 23.09
N SER A 80 10.39 -15.29 22.66
CA SER A 80 9.80 -13.97 22.47
C SER A 80 8.73 -13.94 21.37
N MET A 81 7.92 -12.88 21.35
CA MET A 81 6.87 -12.75 20.33
C MET A 81 7.48 -12.48 18.96
N GLU A 82 8.55 -11.68 18.93
CA GLU A 82 9.42 -11.44 17.78
C GLU A 82 9.95 -12.76 17.22
N ALA A 83 10.49 -13.58 18.10
CA ALA A 83 11.07 -14.84 17.74
C ALA A 83 10.08 -15.82 17.11
N LYS A 84 8.91 -15.94 17.74
CA LYS A 84 7.80 -16.73 17.26
C LYS A 84 7.29 -16.23 15.91
N LEU A 85 7.24 -14.91 15.69
CA LEU A 85 6.82 -14.32 14.42
C LEU A 85 7.81 -14.63 13.29
N GLY A 86 9.12 -14.59 13.56
CA GLY A 86 10.15 -15.02 12.61
C GLY A 86 9.99 -16.49 12.21
N LEU A 87 9.88 -17.39 13.20
CA LEU A 87 9.68 -18.82 12.97
C LEU A 87 8.39 -19.13 12.20
N MET A 88 7.29 -18.46 12.55
CA MET A 88 6.01 -18.60 11.86
C MET A 88 6.11 -18.14 10.42
N THR A 89 6.82 -17.03 10.16
CA THR A 89 7.02 -16.50 8.81
C THR A 89 7.85 -17.46 7.95
N ALA A 90 8.92 -18.03 8.50
CA ALA A 90 9.71 -19.04 7.80
C ALA A 90 8.87 -20.28 7.43
N ARG A 91 8.05 -20.76 8.37
CA ARG A 91 7.15 -21.91 8.13
C ARG A 91 6.05 -21.58 7.11
N ILE A 92 5.49 -20.37 7.12
CA ILE A 92 4.52 -19.92 6.11
C ILE A 92 5.15 -20.01 4.72
N ARG A 93 6.28 -19.33 4.50
CA ARG A 93 6.93 -19.29 3.17
C ARG A 93 7.31 -20.70 2.68
N SER A 94 7.80 -21.56 3.56
CA SER A 94 8.08 -22.98 3.25
C SER A 94 6.84 -23.76 2.81
N LEU A 95 5.72 -23.59 3.51
CA LEU A 95 4.45 -24.24 3.18
C LEU A 95 3.79 -23.64 1.94
N GLN A 96 4.00 -22.36 1.67
CA GLN A 96 3.51 -21.70 0.45
C GLN A 96 4.13 -22.31 -0.79
N GLU A 97 5.46 -22.45 -0.82
CA GLU A 97 6.16 -23.10 -1.93
C GLU A 97 5.71 -24.55 -2.14
N TYR A 98 5.51 -25.31 -1.05
CA TYR A 98 4.96 -26.66 -1.13
C TYR A 98 3.54 -26.68 -1.71
N MET A 99 2.68 -25.73 -1.30
CA MET A 99 1.30 -25.63 -1.79
C MET A 99 1.22 -25.19 -3.26
N GLU A 100 2.23 -24.48 -3.77
CA GLU A 100 2.33 -24.15 -5.19
C GLU A 100 2.60 -25.40 -6.04
N GLN A 101 3.45 -26.30 -5.55
CA GLN A 101 3.71 -27.58 -6.21
C GLN A 101 2.53 -28.57 -6.05
N PHE A 102 1.92 -28.60 -4.87
CA PHE A 102 0.88 -29.59 -4.51
C PHE A 102 -0.42 -28.92 -4.03
N PRO A 103 -1.18 -28.24 -4.91
CA PRO A 103 -2.34 -27.42 -4.53
C PRO A 103 -3.53 -28.21 -3.99
N ARG A 104 -3.59 -29.52 -4.26
CA ARG A 104 -4.69 -30.42 -3.84
C ARG A 104 -4.57 -30.91 -2.40
N GLN A 105 -3.43 -30.70 -1.74
CA GLN A 105 -3.20 -31.15 -0.37
C GLN A 105 -4.00 -30.33 0.65
N SER A 106 -5.13 -30.86 1.11
CA SER A 106 -6.07 -30.17 2.00
C SER A 106 -5.49 -29.96 3.40
N VAL A 107 -4.81 -30.96 3.96
CA VAL A 107 -4.23 -30.90 5.32
C VAL A 107 -3.22 -29.76 5.44
N VAL A 108 -2.30 -29.67 4.47
CA VAL A 108 -1.28 -28.61 4.46
C VAL A 108 -1.90 -27.23 4.28
N LYS A 109 -2.94 -27.13 3.44
CA LYS A 109 -3.69 -25.89 3.25
C LYS A 109 -4.35 -25.40 4.54
N VAL A 110 -4.92 -26.31 5.35
CA VAL A 110 -5.49 -25.98 6.66
C VAL A 110 -4.41 -25.51 7.62
N GLN A 111 -3.32 -26.26 7.75
CA GLN A 111 -2.18 -25.90 8.62
C GLN A 111 -1.60 -24.52 8.26
N LEU A 112 -1.42 -24.24 6.96
CA LEU A 112 -0.93 -22.95 6.48
C LEU A 112 -1.90 -21.82 6.85
N LYS A 113 -3.21 -22.02 6.65
CA LYS A 113 -4.22 -21.03 6.98
C LYS A 113 -4.24 -20.71 8.48
N GLU A 114 -4.25 -21.73 9.33
CA GLU A 114 -4.22 -21.57 10.78
C GLU A 114 -2.98 -20.81 11.24
N LEU A 115 -1.84 -21.09 10.61
CA LEU A 115 -0.58 -20.44 10.92
C LEU A 115 -0.60 -18.95 10.51
N ILE A 116 -1.11 -18.63 9.31
CA ILE A 116 -1.32 -17.24 8.86
C ILE A 116 -2.24 -16.48 9.83
N ASP A 117 -3.36 -17.09 10.23
CA ASP A 117 -4.31 -16.47 11.14
C ASP A 117 -3.71 -16.25 12.54
N LYS A 118 -2.93 -17.22 13.04
CA LYS A 118 -2.19 -17.09 14.30
C LYS A 118 -1.15 -15.97 14.21
N ARG A 119 -0.41 -15.84 13.10
CA ARG A 119 0.58 -14.77 12.88
C ARG A 119 -0.12 -13.40 12.90
N LYS A 120 -1.21 -13.28 12.15
CA LYS A 120 -2.01 -12.05 12.06
C LYS A 120 -2.61 -11.65 13.41
N ARG A 121 -2.99 -12.62 14.26
CA ARG A 121 -3.42 -12.36 15.64
C ARG A 121 -2.28 -11.79 16.49
N PHE A 122 -1.08 -12.36 16.43
CA PHE A 122 0.07 -11.84 17.17
C PHE A 122 0.51 -10.46 16.70
N LEU A 123 0.56 -10.20 15.39
CA LEU A 123 0.82 -8.85 14.87
C LEU A 123 -0.20 -7.82 15.35
N ARG A 124 -1.48 -8.21 15.46
CA ARG A 124 -2.52 -7.33 16.01
C ARG A 124 -2.29 -7.01 17.48
N TYR A 125 -1.86 -7.98 18.28
CA TYR A 125 -1.54 -7.74 19.69
C TYR A 125 -0.30 -6.86 19.80
N LEU A 126 0.75 -7.16 19.05
CA LEU A 126 1.97 -6.36 19.08
C LEU A 126 1.69 -4.90 18.67
N ARG A 127 0.91 -4.67 17.61
CA ARG A 127 0.50 -3.32 17.19
C ARG A 127 -0.23 -2.54 18.30
N ARG A 128 -0.97 -3.22 19.18
CA ARG A 128 -1.68 -2.58 20.30
C ARG A 128 -0.74 -2.30 21.48
N TRP A 129 0.20 -3.20 21.75
CA TRP A 129 1.07 -3.14 22.93
C TRP A 129 2.31 -2.28 22.71
N ASP A 130 3.01 -2.47 21.58
CA ASP A 130 4.23 -1.77 21.23
C ASP A 130 4.30 -1.58 19.71
N TYR A 131 3.99 -0.35 19.29
CA TYR A 131 3.94 0.00 17.88
C TYR A 131 5.34 0.01 17.22
N ARG A 132 6.39 0.41 17.96
CA ARG A 132 7.76 0.47 17.41
C ARG A 132 8.29 -0.93 17.11
N ARG A 133 8.05 -1.89 18.01
CA ARG A 133 8.37 -3.30 17.76
C ARG A 133 7.57 -3.86 16.60
N PHE A 134 6.30 -3.47 16.46
CA PHE A 134 5.48 -3.89 15.34
C PHE A 134 6.06 -3.44 14.00
N GLU A 135 6.45 -2.17 13.86
CA GLU A 135 7.08 -1.66 12.63
C GLU A 135 8.42 -2.35 12.34
N TYR A 136 9.27 -2.48 13.38
CA TYR A 136 10.55 -3.19 13.27
C TYR A 136 10.39 -4.61 12.70
N ILE A 137 9.40 -5.37 13.18
CA ILE A 137 9.18 -6.73 12.68
C ILE A 137 8.68 -6.74 11.24
N LEU A 138 7.80 -5.81 10.87
CA LEU A 138 7.30 -5.73 9.50
C LEU A 138 8.46 -5.46 8.52
N GLU A 139 9.37 -4.57 8.89
CA GLU A 139 10.54 -4.24 8.10
C GLU A 139 11.51 -5.44 8.03
N LYS A 140 11.91 -6.02 9.17
CA LYS A 140 12.91 -7.11 9.19
C LYS A 140 12.44 -8.41 8.55
N LEU A 141 11.14 -8.69 8.58
CA LEU A 141 10.54 -9.91 8.02
C LEU A 141 9.88 -9.67 6.65
N ASP A 142 10.00 -8.48 6.05
CA ASP A 142 9.39 -8.12 4.76
C ASP A 142 7.89 -8.47 4.70
N LEU A 143 7.14 -7.96 5.68
CA LEU A 143 5.70 -8.23 5.85
C LEU A 143 4.85 -6.97 5.65
N VAL A 144 3.72 -7.14 4.96
CA VAL A 144 2.65 -6.15 4.88
C VAL A 144 1.50 -6.57 5.79
N TYR A 145 1.25 -5.77 6.83
CA TYR A 145 0.13 -6.02 7.74
C TYR A 145 -1.21 -5.74 7.06
N LYS A 146 -1.99 -6.80 6.81
CA LYS A 146 -3.38 -6.69 6.34
C LYS A 146 -4.32 -6.91 7.52
N PRO A 147 -5.12 -5.92 7.97
CA PRO A 147 -6.06 -6.11 9.07
C PRO A 147 -7.21 -7.06 8.71
N TYR A 148 -7.95 -7.56 9.70
CA TYR A 148 -9.23 -8.24 9.43
C TYR A 148 -10.29 -7.18 9.11
N PRO A 149 -11.19 -7.44 8.14
CA PRO A 149 -12.33 -6.54 7.90
C PRO A 149 -13.21 -6.49 9.15
N THR A 150 -13.82 -5.33 9.40
CA THR A 150 -14.73 -5.12 10.54
C THR A 150 -15.98 -5.99 10.44
N LYS A 151 -16.52 -6.16 9.23
CA LYS A 151 -17.66 -7.02 8.93
C LYS A 151 -17.30 -7.99 7.81
N PHE A 152 -17.58 -9.27 8.02
CA PHE A 152 -17.47 -10.28 6.99
C PHE A 152 -18.81 -10.47 6.30
N HIS A 153 -18.81 -10.39 4.97
CA HIS A 153 -19.96 -10.71 4.12
C HIS A 153 -19.45 -11.43 2.87
N TRP A 154 -20.31 -12.23 2.26
CA TRP A 154 -19.96 -12.99 1.08
C TRP A 154 -20.10 -12.11 -0.17
N ILE A 155 -19.12 -12.18 -1.07
CA ILE A 155 -19.15 -11.40 -2.32
C ILE A 155 -20.02 -12.15 -3.33
N THR A 156 -21.24 -11.66 -3.55
CA THR A 156 -22.16 -12.21 -4.56
C THR A 156 -21.93 -11.57 -5.94
N ARG A 157 -22.45 -12.20 -7.00
CA ARG A 157 -22.39 -11.63 -8.36
C ARG A 157 -23.16 -10.32 -8.45
N LYS A 158 -24.34 -10.26 -7.81
CA LYS A 158 -25.22 -9.09 -7.78
C LYS A 158 -24.53 -7.91 -7.11
N ASP A 159 -23.93 -8.13 -5.93
CA ASP A 159 -23.27 -7.05 -5.19
C ASP A 159 -22.04 -6.52 -5.94
N SER A 160 -21.24 -7.42 -6.54
CA SER A 160 -20.10 -7.01 -7.37
C SER A 160 -20.54 -6.15 -8.55
N LEU A 161 -21.59 -6.56 -9.27
CA LEU A 161 -22.10 -5.81 -10.42
C LEU A 161 -22.64 -4.45 -9.97
N ARG A 162 -23.45 -4.41 -8.90
CA ARG A 162 -23.97 -3.16 -8.34
C ARG A 162 -22.84 -2.19 -7.99
N LYS A 163 -21.81 -2.68 -7.30
CA LYS A 163 -20.65 -1.85 -6.96
C LYS A 163 -19.92 -1.30 -8.20
N LEU A 164 -19.73 -2.12 -9.24
CA LEU A 164 -19.09 -1.65 -10.48
C LEU A 164 -19.95 -0.60 -11.19
N THR A 165 -21.27 -0.80 -11.23
CA THR A 165 -22.21 0.18 -11.78
C THR A 165 -22.21 1.47 -10.97
N ASP A 166 -22.21 1.40 -9.64
CA ASP A 166 -22.16 2.56 -8.76
C ASP A 166 -20.86 3.36 -9.01
N ILE A 167 -19.71 2.69 -9.09
CA ILE A 167 -18.41 3.32 -9.41
C ILE A 167 -18.48 4.02 -10.77
N HIS A 168 -19.01 3.36 -11.79
CA HIS A 168 -19.12 3.92 -13.13
C HIS A 168 -20.05 5.14 -13.17
N CYS A 169 -21.23 5.05 -12.55
CA CYS A 169 -22.16 6.18 -12.43
C CYS A 169 -21.52 7.36 -11.69
N GLU A 170 -20.73 7.09 -10.65
CA GLU A 170 -20.03 8.13 -9.90
C GLU A 170 -18.94 8.81 -10.74
N GLN A 171 -18.19 8.04 -11.53
CA GLN A 171 -17.22 8.59 -12.49
C GLN A 171 -17.91 9.50 -13.53
N ILE A 172 -19.04 9.08 -14.09
CA ILE A 172 -19.79 9.92 -15.04
C ILE A 172 -20.24 11.22 -14.36
N LYS A 173 -20.75 11.15 -13.13
CA LYS A 173 -21.15 12.35 -12.38
C LYS A 173 -19.95 13.27 -12.13
N GLN A 174 -18.82 12.72 -11.70
CA GLN A 174 -17.59 13.48 -11.46
C GLN A 174 -17.13 14.20 -12.72
N ASN A 175 -17.06 13.50 -13.85
CA ASN A 175 -16.66 14.08 -15.13
C ASN A 175 -17.61 15.22 -15.54
N ARG A 176 -18.93 15.04 -15.42
CA ARG A 176 -19.91 16.10 -15.73
C ARG A 176 -19.80 17.30 -14.80
N LEU A 177 -19.58 17.06 -13.51
CA LEU A 177 -19.39 18.15 -12.54
C LEU A 177 -18.09 18.90 -12.82
N GLU A 178 -17.04 18.20 -13.23
CA GLU A 178 -15.77 18.79 -13.60
C GLU A 178 -15.86 19.61 -14.89
N GLU A 179 -16.51 19.08 -15.93
CA GLU A 179 -16.82 19.82 -17.16
C GLU A 179 -17.62 21.09 -16.86
N TYR A 180 -18.67 20.98 -16.04
CA TYR A 180 -19.48 22.13 -15.65
C TYR A 180 -18.68 23.15 -14.83
N ARG A 181 -17.83 22.67 -13.91
CA ARG A 181 -16.93 23.52 -13.14
C ARG A 181 -15.97 24.28 -14.07
N GLN A 182 -15.39 23.62 -15.06
CA GLN A 182 -14.50 24.27 -16.04
C GLN A 182 -15.24 25.33 -16.85
N GLN A 183 -16.49 25.08 -17.25
CA GLN A 183 -17.34 26.07 -17.94
C GLN A 183 -17.60 27.29 -17.05
N LEU A 184 -18.01 27.08 -15.80
CA LEU A 184 -18.24 28.18 -14.85
C LEU A 184 -16.98 28.96 -14.56
N GLU A 185 -15.86 28.25 -14.35
CA GLU A 185 -14.57 28.90 -14.19
C GLU A 185 -14.32 29.77 -15.42
N ALA A 186 -14.38 29.26 -16.65
CA ALA A 186 -14.15 30.02 -17.89
C ALA A 186 -14.90 31.36 -17.90
N GLN A 187 -16.19 31.33 -17.53
CA GLN A 187 -17.09 32.49 -17.49
C GLN A 187 -16.79 33.51 -16.37
N GLN A 188 -16.00 33.18 -15.35
CA GLN A 188 -15.72 34.07 -14.22
C GLN A 188 -15.04 35.39 -14.63
N ILE A 189 -14.12 35.34 -15.60
CA ILE A 189 -13.38 36.55 -16.04
C ILE A 189 -14.35 37.52 -16.72
N ASP A 190 -15.10 37.05 -17.71
CA ASP A 190 -16.10 37.84 -18.42
C ASP A 190 -17.16 38.41 -17.46
N PHE A 191 -17.57 37.63 -16.46
CA PHE A 191 -18.51 38.08 -15.44
C PHE A 191 -17.93 39.22 -14.59
N LEU A 192 -16.68 39.09 -14.13
CA LEU A 192 -16.02 40.11 -13.34
C LEU A 192 -15.77 41.39 -14.13
N GLU A 193 -15.41 41.27 -15.40
CA GLU A 193 -15.26 42.41 -16.31
C GLU A 193 -16.58 43.17 -16.49
N LYS A 194 -17.67 42.46 -16.81
CA LYS A 194 -19.01 43.06 -16.91
C LYS A 194 -19.46 43.69 -15.60
N LYS A 195 -19.22 43.02 -14.48
CA LYS A 195 -19.55 43.53 -13.14
C LYS A 195 -18.82 44.84 -12.85
N LEU A 196 -17.54 44.91 -13.16
CA LEU A 196 -16.69 46.09 -12.97
C LEU A 196 -17.19 47.26 -13.82
N ASN A 197 -17.45 47.03 -15.11
CA ASN A 197 -18.00 48.04 -16.03
C ASN A 197 -19.37 48.56 -15.54
N ASN A 198 -20.26 47.65 -15.10
CA ASN A 198 -21.58 48.04 -14.59
C ASN A 198 -21.48 48.86 -13.30
N LEU A 199 -20.61 48.47 -12.35
CA LEU A 199 -20.43 49.24 -11.11
C LEU A 199 -19.88 50.64 -11.38
N GLU A 200 -18.96 50.78 -12.33
CA GLU A 200 -18.43 52.08 -12.74
C GLU A 200 -19.47 52.95 -13.44
N LEU A 201 -20.28 52.36 -14.31
CA LEU A 201 -21.37 53.04 -14.99
C LEU A 201 -22.43 53.53 -14.01
N ILE A 202 -22.94 52.67 -13.12
CA ILE A 202 -23.93 53.03 -12.10
C ILE A 202 -23.41 54.17 -11.23
N ARG A 203 -22.14 54.11 -10.80
CA ARG A 203 -21.55 55.16 -9.97
C ARG A 203 -21.47 56.50 -10.72
N LYS A 204 -21.12 56.50 -12.02
CA LYS A 204 -21.11 57.73 -12.84
C LYS A 204 -22.51 58.32 -12.98
N GLU A 205 -23.50 57.50 -13.32
CA GLU A 205 -24.89 57.95 -13.48
C GLU A 205 -25.48 58.51 -12.18
N GLN A 206 -25.18 57.90 -11.02
CA GLN A 206 -25.61 58.41 -9.72
C GLN A 206 -25.03 59.81 -9.43
N ILE A 207 -23.76 60.03 -9.78
CA ILE A 207 -23.08 61.32 -9.64
C ILE A 207 -23.71 62.36 -10.58
N GLU A 208 -23.95 61.99 -11.84
CA GLU A 208 -24.55 62.87 -12.85
C GLU A 208 -25.98 63.28 -12.48
N CYS A 209 -26.79 62.32 -12.00
CA CYS A 209 -28.16 62.55 -11.56
C CYS A 209 -28.27 63.18 -10.15
N GLN A 210 -27.14 63.47 -9.48
CA GLN A 210 -27.08 64.04 -8.12
C GLN A 210 -27.83 63.21 -7.05
N VAL A 211 -27.89 61.89 -7.25
CA VAL A 211 -28.50 60.94 -6.31
C VAL A 211 -27.42 60.47 -5.30
N PRO A 212 -27.77 60.18 -4.03
CA PRO A 212 -26.81 59.61 -3.08
C PRO A 212 -26.10 58.37 -3.64
N VAL A 213 -24.77 58.40 -3.68
CA VAL A 213 -23.94 57.33 -4.24
C VAL A 213 -24.05 56.10 -3.35
N THR A 214 -24.53 55.00 -3.94
CA THR A 214 -24.71 53.72 -3.23
C THR A 214 -23.52 52.78 -3.45
N VAL A 215 -22.86 52.89 -4.60
CA VAL A 215 -21.70 52.06 -4.96
C VAL A 215 -20.44 52.72 -4.46
N GLU A 216 -19.80 52.16 -3.44
CA GLU A 216 -18.55 52.69 -2.85
C GLU A 216 -17.32 52.42 -3.75
N ALA A 217 -16.32 53.29 -3.66
CA ALA A 217 -15.09 53.15 -4.47
C ALA A 217 -14.28 51.92 -4.04
N GLU A 218 -14.37 51.54 -2.77
CA GLU A 218 -13.73 50.36 -2.22
C GLU A 218 -14.28 49.07 -2.84
N GLN A 219 -15.58 49.01 -3.10
CA GLN A 219 -16.23 47.87 -3.73
C GLN A 219 -15.72 47.67 -5.17
N ILE A 220 -15.57 48.76 -5.93
CA ILE A 220 -15.00 48.72 -7.29
C ILE A 220 -13.54 48.25 -7.24
N LYS A 221 -12.74 48.77 -6.29
CA LYS A 221 -11.34 48.38 -6.09
C LYS A 221 -11.21 46.90 -5.71
N ALA A 222 -12.11 46.37 -4.87
CA ALA A 222 -12.12 44.97 -4.48
C ALA A 222 -12.42 44.05 -5.69
N VAL A 223 -13.41 44.40 -6.52
CA VAL A 223 -13.74 43.63 -7.74
C VAL A 223 -12.60 43.70 -8.75
N ARG A 224 -11.98 44.87 -8.95
CA ARG A 224 -10.77 45.04 -9.77
C ARG A 224 -9.64 44.13 -9.31
N LYS A 225 -9.37 44.09 -8.00
CA LYS A 225 -8.34 43.22 -7.42
C LYS A 225 -8.65 41.73 -7.68
N GLN A 226 -9.90 41.30 -7.48
CA GLN A 226 -10.31 39.92 -7.76
C GLN A 226 -10.14 39.54 -9.24
N TYR A 227 -10.48 40.45 -10.16
CA TYR A 227 -10.29 40.26 -11.59
C TYR A 227 -8.81 40.09 -11.95
N GLU A 228 -7.94 40.99 -11.47
CA GLU A 228 -6.50 40.91 -11.71
C GLU A 228 -5.86 39.65 -11.12
N GLU A 229 -6.24 39.26 -9.90
CA GLU A 229 -5.74 38.05 -9.25
C GLU A 229 -6.12 36.79 -10.04
N LEU A 230 -7.38 36.69 -10.49
CA LEU A 230 -7.83 35.55 -11.29
C LEU A 230 -7.16 35.52 -12.67
N LYS A 231 -6.97 36.68 -13.30
CA LYS A 231 -6.26 36.80 -14.58
C LYS A 231 -4.81 36.33 -14.46
N ARG A 232 -4.08 36.82 -13.46
CA ARG A 232 -2.70 36.38 -13.18
C ARG A 232 -2.61 34.88 -12.89
N LYS A 233 -3.54 34.33 -12.11
CA LYS A 233 -3.58 32.89 -11.84
C LYS A 233 -3.77 32.07 -13.11
N ARG A 234 -4.61 32.53 -14.05
CA ARG A 234 -4.81 31.84 -15.33
C ARG A 234 -3.59 31.92 -16.24
N GLU A 235 -2.95 33.08 -16.31
CA GLU A 235 -1.72 33.27 -17.09
C GLU A 235 -0.63 32.33 -16.57
N ALA A 236 -0.40 32.29 -15.26
CA ALA A 236 0.57 31.36 -14.64
C ALA A 236 0.25 29.88 -14.90
N ILE A 237 -1.03 29.49 -14.85
CA ILE A 237 -1.44 28.10 -15.17
C ILE A 237 -1.18 27.80 -16.66
N ALA A 238 -1.50 28.73 -17.56
CA ALA A 238 -1.26 28.56 -18.99
C ALA A 238 0.23 28.48 -19.34
N GLU A 239 1.07 29.29 -18.69
CA GLU A 239 2.53 29.22 -18.81
C GLU A 239 3.07 27.87 -18.33
N SER A 240 2.66 27.41 -17.14
CA SER A 240 3.09 26.11 -16.60
C SER A 240 2.70 24.92 -17.49
N LYS A 241 1.56 25.02 -18.21
CA LYS A 241 1.15 24.00 -19.18
C LYS A 241 2.02 24.01 -20.43
N ARG A 242 2.39 25.19 -20.94
CA ARG A 242 3.28 25.31 -22.11
C ARG A 242 4.67 24.75 -21.80
N GLU A 243 5.22 25.10 -20.64
CA GLU A 243 6.52 24.56 -20.18
C GLU A 243 6.53 23.03 -20.05
N GLN A 244 5.38 22.41 -19.72
CA GLN A 244 5.25 20.94 -19.67
C GLN A 244 5.10 20.29 -21.05
N GLU A 245 4.59 21.01 -22.05
CA GLU A 245 4.45 20.52 -23.43
C GLU A 245 5.77 20.65 -24.21
N ASP A 246 6.60 21.62 -23.85
CA ASP A 246 7.91 21.89 -24.48
C ASP A 246 9.07 21.03 -23.91
N ALA A 247 8.84 20.28 -22.81
CA ALA A 247 9.83 19.44 -22.11
C ALA A 247 9.66 17.94 -22.39
#